data_AF-A0A6P1HGL7-F1
#
_entry.id   AF-A0A6P1HGL7-F1
#
_cell.length_a   1.000
_cell.length_b   1.000
_cell.length_c   1.000
_cell.angle_alpha   90.00
_cell.angle_beta   90.00
_cell.angle_gamma   90.00
#
_symmetry.space_group_name_H-M   'P 1'
#
loop_
_entity.id
_entity.type
_entity.pdbx_description
1 polymer ?
#
loop_
_entity_poly.entity_id
_entity_poly.type
_entity_poly.pdbx_seq_one_letter_code
_entity_poly.pdbx_strand_id
1 'polypeptide(L)' 'MCKYILLVGGILIWILAFFVLYKSYAPRVGPIGEGLGYKSVWFHFGVQFFMGFSAIVHSILLFKKGKDQEQYS' A
#
# COMPACT_ATOMS: atom_id res chain seq x y z
N MET A 1 11.91 -16.96 -1.74
CA MET A 1 10.43 -17.06 -1.65
C MET A 1 9.83 -15.89 -0.86
N CYS A 2 10.00 -15.80 0.47
CA CYS A 2 9.35 -14.74 1.30
C CYS A 2 9.59 -13.29 0.85
N LYS A 3 10.80 -12.97 0.37
CA LYS A 3 11.17 -11.61 -0.08
C LYS A 3 10.26 -11.12 -1.22
N TYR A 4 9.99 -12.00 -2.19
CA TYR A 4 9.14 -11.70 -3.35
C TYR A 4 7.66 -11.60 -2.95
N ILE A 5 7.19 -12.46 -2.04
CA ILE A 5 5.82 -12.42 -1.52
C ILE A 5 5.56 -11.10 -0.79
N LEU A 6 6.52 -10.65 0.05
CA LEU A 6 6.47 -9.35 0.71
C LEU A 6 6.45 -8.18 -0.27
N LEU A 7 7.23 -8.26 -1.36
CA LEU A 7 7.29 -7.22 -2.37
C LEU A 7 5.96 -7.12 -3.14
N VAL A 8 5.45 -8.25 -3.63
CA VAL A 8 4.17 -8.32 -4.36
C VAL A 8 3.01 -7.92 -3.45
N GLY A 9 3.00 -8.38 -2.20
CA GLY A 9 1.99 -8.01 -1.21
C GLY A 9 2.00 -6.51 -0.90
N GLY A 10 3.18 -5.92 -0.72
CA GLY A 10 3.33 -4.47 -0.52
C GLY A 10 2.78 -3.65 -1.69
N ILE A 11 3.10 -4.06 -2.93
CA ILE A 11 2.58 -3.41 -4.15
C ILE A 11 1.05 -3.54 -4.22
N LEU A 12 0.50 -4.71 -3.90
CA LEU A 12 -0.94 -4.94 -3.93
C LEU A 12 -1.68 -4.05 -2.93
N ILE A 13 -1.18 -3.95 -1.68
CA ILE A 13 -1.72 -3.06 -0.65
C ILE A 13 -1.64 -1.60 -1.11
N TRP A 14 -0.53 -1.22 -1.74
CA TRP A 14 -0.31 0.13 -2.23
C TRP A 14 -1.30 0.51 -3.34
N ILE A 15 -1.54 -0.39 -4.31
CA ILE A 15 -2.55 -0.21 -5.38
C ILE A 15 -3.97 -0.15 -4.78
N LEU A 16 -4.27 -1.01 -3.80
CA LEU A 16 -5.55 -1.02 -3.10
C LEU A 16 -5.86 0.32 -2.42
N ALA A 17 -4.85 0.99 -1.85
CA ALA A 17 -5.03 2.32 -1.26
C ALA A 17 -5.55 3.33 -2.29
N PHE A 18 -4.96 3.36 -3.50
CA PHE A 18 -5.44 4.22 -4.59
C PHE A 18 -6.84 3.83 -5.07
N PHE A 19 -7.15 2.54 -5.11
CA PHE A 19 -8.49 2.07 -5.48
C PHE A 19 -9.56 2.50 -4.48
N VAL A 20 -9.27 2.42 -3.18
CA VAL A 20 -10.17 2.89 -2.10
C VAL A 20 -10.37 4.40 -2.21
N LEU A 21 -9.30 5.16 -2.48
CA LEU A 21 -9.38 6.58 -2.72
C LEU A 21 -10.32 6.89 -3.90
N TYR A 22 -10.08 6.25 -5.05
CA TYR A 22 -10.91 6.40 -6.24
C TYR A 22 -12.39 6.08 -5.97
N LYS A 23 -12.69 4.96 -5.31
CA LYS A 23 -14.05 4.57 -4.92
C LYS A 23 -14.72 5.53 -3.93
N SER A 24 -13.93 6.24 -3.13
CA SER A 24 -14.43 7.23 -2.17
C SER A 24 -14.82 8.55 -2.84
N TYR A 25 -14.13 8.92 -3.92
CA TYR A 25 -14.43 10.11 -4.74
C TYR A 25 -15.37 9.84 -5.92
N ALA A 26 -15.62 8.57 -6.26
CA ALA A 26 -16.54 8.21 -7.32
C ALA A 26 -17.95 8.75 -6.99
N PRO A 27 -18.63 9.42 -7.96
CA PRO A 27 -19.95 9.99 -7.73
C PRO A 27 -20.94 8.88 -7.37
N ARG A 28 -21.39 8.90 -6.12
CA ARG A 28 -22.39 7.93 -5.63
C ARG A 28 -23.78 8.45 -6.04
N VAL A 29 -24.28 7.94 -7.14
CA VAL A 29 -25.68 8.11 -7.56
C VAL A 29 -26.57 7.14 -6.76
N GLY A 30 -26.80 7.43 -5.48
CA GLY A 30 -27.65 6.61 -4.61
C GLY A 30 -28.25 7.44 -3.46
N PRO A 31 -29.34 6.97 -2.82
CA PRO A 31 -30.11 7.72 -1.81
C PRO A 31 -29.34 8.00 -0.50
N ILE A 32 -28.11 7.51 -0.36
CA ILE A 32 -27.27 7.66 0.82
C ILE A 32 -26.44 8.94 0.64
N GLY A 33 -27.06 10.07 1.00
CA GLY A 33 -26.61 11.44 0.74
C GLY A 33 -25.58 12.04 1.70
N GLU A 34 -24.81 11.25 2.43
CA GLU A 34 -23.63 11.74 3.15
C GLU A 34 -22.39 11.06 2.59
N GLY A 35 -21.61 11.79 1.79
CA GLY A 35 -20.30 11.32 1.34
C GLY A 35 -19.44 10.98 2.55
N LEU A 36 -18.63 9.91 2.44
CA LEU A 36 -17.66 9.56 3.47
C LEU A 36 -16.86 10.81 3.87
N GLY A 37 -16.76 11.08 5.18
CA GLY A 37 -16.08 12.28 5.66
C GLY A 37 -14.68 12.38 5.09
N TYR A 38 -14.40 13.45 4.34
CA TYR A 38 -13.14 13.68 3.64
C TYR A 38 -11.90 13.40 4.50
N LYS A 39 -11.93 13.86 5.76
CA LYS A 39 -10.83 13.66 6.72
C LYS A 39 -10.57 12.18 7.03
N SER A 40 -11.63 11.38 7.18
CA SER A 40 -11.52 9.94 7.47
C SER A 40 -10.99 9.18 6.26
N VAL A 41 -11.46 9.50 5.05
CA VAL A 41 -10.97 8.88 3.80
C VAL A 41 -9.47 9.12 3.61
N TRP A 42 -9.01 10.37 3.77
CA TRP A 42 -7.59 10.71 3.65
C TRP A 42 -6.74 10.08 4.75
N PHE A 43 -7.27 9.98 5.98
CA PHE A 43 -6.57 9.29 7.06
C PHE A 43 -6.38 7.80 6.76
N HIS A 44 -7.44 7.10 6.34
CA HIS A 44 -7.36 5.69 5.96
C HIS A 44 -6.45 5.46 4.76
N PHE A 45 -6.54 6.32 3.74
CA PHE A 45 -5.64 6.29 2.59
C PHE A 45 -4.18 6.47 3.02
N GLY A 46 -3.88 7.48 3.84
CA GLY A 46 -2.52 7.76 4.32
C GLY A 46 -1.93 6.56 5.06
N VAL A 47 -2.68 5.99 6.01
CA VAL A 47 -2.23 4.81 6.78
C VAL A 47 -1.93 3.62 5.85
N GLN A 48 -2.84 3.28 4.92
CA GLN A 48 -2.62 2.19 3.98
C GLN A 48 -1.46 2.46 3.01
N PHE A 49 -1.33 3.70 2.54
CA PHE A 49 -0.25 4.13 1.65
C PHE A 49 1.11 3.96 2.31
N PHE A 50 1.29 4.50 3.53
CA PHE A 50 2.55 4.38 4.28
C PHE A 50 2.85 2.93 4.69
N MET A 51 1.83 2.15 5.03
CA MET A 51 1.99 0.74 5.35
C MET A 51 2.48 -0.07 4.13
N GLY A 52 1.84 0.09 2.97
CA GLY A 52 2.27 -0.55 1.72
C GLY A 52 3.67 -0.09 1.29
N PHE A 53 3.93 1.21 1.35
CA PHE A 53 5.23 1.78 1.00
C PHE A 53 6.36 1.27 1.90
N SER A 54 6.15 1.25 3.23
CA SER A 54 7.15 0.73 4.16
C SER A 54 7.45 -0.75 3.92
N ALA A 55 6.44 -1.57 3.61
CA ALA A 55 6.63 -2.98 3.25
C ALA A 55 7.46 -3.15 1.96
N ILE A 56 7.23 -2.32 0.95
CA ILE A 56 8.03 -2.32 -0.30
C ILE A 56 9.48 -1.94 0.01
N VAL A 57 9.71 -0.86 0.76
CA VAL A 57 11.06 -0.41 1.14
C VAL A 57 11.77 -1.49 1.96
N HIS A 58 11.09 -2.10 2.92
CA HIS A 58 11.65 -3.16 3.76
C HIS A 58 12.04 -4.39 2.93
N SER A 59 11.21 -4.75 1.94
CA SER A 59 11.52 -5.83 1.01
C SER A 59 12.76 -5.52 0.17
N ILE A 60 12.88 -4.31 -0.38
CA ILE A 60 14.06 -3.88 -1.15
C ILE A 60 15.33 -3.93 -0.31
N LEU A 61 15.27 -3.48 0.95
CA LEU A 61 16.42 -3.54 1.87
C LEU A 61 16.84 -4.98 2.17
N LEU A 62 15.89 -5.90 2.37
CA LEU A 62 16.14 -7.33 2.53
C LEU A 62 16.76 -7.98 1.29
N PHE A 63 16.37 -7.53 0.09
CA PHE A 63 17.01 -7.95 -1.16
C PHE A 63 18.46 -7.48 -1.22
N LYS A 64 18.73 -6.21 -0.88
CA LYS A 64 20.10 -5.65 -0.92
C LYS A 64 21.03 -6.38 0.06
N LYS A 65 20.60 -6.54 1.31
CA LYS A 65 21.35 -7.26 2.36
C LYS A 65 21.63 -8.73 2.00
N GLY A 66 20.70 -9.37 1.27
CA GLY A 66 20.90 -10.74 0.80
C GLY A 66 22.01 -10.86 -0.25
N LYS A 67 22.13 -9.89 -1.16
CA LYS A 67 23.19 -9.87 -2.18
C LYS A 67 24.56 -9.60 -1.56
N ASP A 68 24.62 -8.72 -0.56
CA ASP A 68 25.86 -8.41 0.14
C ASP A 68 26.41 -9.65 0.88
N GLN A 69 25.56 -10.52 1.44
CA GLN A 69 26.00 -11.74 2.12
C GLN A 69 26.50 -12.84 1.17
N GLU A 70 25.94 -12.92 -0.04
CA GLU A 70 26.32 -13.90 -1.06
C GLU A 70 27.66 -13.56 -1.73
N GLN A 71 28.08 -12.30 -1.68
CA GLN A 71 29.34 -11.83 -2.26
C GLN A 71 30.56 -12.01 -1.34
N TYR A 72 30.34 -12.32 -0.05
CA TYR A 72 31.38 -12.54 0.96
C TYR A 72 31.41 -13.99 1.50
N SER A 73 30.65 -14.90 0.87
CA SER A 73 30.67 -16.34 1.14
C SER A 73 31.25 -17.12 -0.03
#